data_AF-A0A3D4W642-F1
#
_entry.id   AF-A0A3D4W642-F1
#
_cell.length_a   1.000
_cell.length_b   1.000
_cell.length_c   1.000
_cell.angle_alpha   90.00
_cell.angle_beta   90.00
_cell.angle_gamma   90.00
#
_symmetry.space_group_name_H-M   'P 1'
#
loop_
_entity.id
_entity.type
_entity.pdbx_description
1 polymer ?
#
loop_
_entity_poly.entity_id
_entity_poly.type
_entity_poly.pdbx_seq_one_letter_code
_entity_poly.pdbx_strand_id
1 'polypeptide(L)'
;MTLIIFSLIYTSLSYGQCIPDPKYTQPGIYPDSATGLPPAVATYEYNAVFTAVIPADTIVSPFPRMNIDSIGVAQITGLPEGFQAIPNRPSGYWLGGTSGCMLITGNPTESRVIRYLMCWK
;
A
#
# COMPACT_ATOMS: atom_id res chain seq x y z
N MET A 1 49.59 16.31 -4.76
CA MET A 1 48.38 17.09 -5.08
C MET A 1 47.99 16.68 -6.51
N THR A 2 47.05 15.77 -6.75
CA THR A 2 45.61 15.86 -6.45
C THR A 2 44.90 14.50 -6.55
N LEU A 3 44.11 14.19 -5.51
CA LEU A 3 42.77 13.58 -5.44
C LEU A 3 42.44 12.31 -6.27
N ILE A 4 42.35 11.19 -5.56
CA ILE A 4 41.62 9.98 -5.96
C ILE A 4 40.12 10.24 -5.74
N ILE A 5 39.31 10.20 -6.79
CA ILE A 5 37.84 10.30 -6.71
C ILE A 5 37.26 8.88 -6.67
N PHE A 6 36.82 8.44 -5.49
CA PHE A 6 36.04 7.22 -5.31
C PHE A 6 34.55 7.58 -5.43
N SER A 7 33.96 7.43 -6.61
CA SER A 7 32.51 7.58 -6.78
C SER A 7 31.79 6.38 -6.17
N LEU A 8 31.26 6.57 -4.96
CA LEU A 8 30.28 5.67 -4.36
C LEU A 8 28.97 5.76 -5.17
N ILE A 9 28.72 4.76 -6.00
CA ILE A 9 27.40 4.57 -6.61
C ILE A 9 26.49 4.05 -5.48
N TYR A 10 25.73 4.94 -4.87
CA TYR A 10 24.66 4.57 -3.95
C TYR A 10 23.51 3.96 -4.77
N THR A 11 23.45 2.64 -4.84
CA THR A 11 22.24 1.95 -5.28
C THR A 11 21.20 2.10 -4.16
N SER A 12 20.29 3.07 -4.32
CA SER A 12 19.12 3.18 -3.46
C SER A 12 18.18 2.02 -3.75
N LEU A 13 18.42 0.87 -3.10
CA LEU A 13 17.38 -0.13 -2.92
C LEU A 13 16.28 0.51 -2.08
N SER A 14 15.27 1.09 -2.73
CA SER A 14 14.04 1.46 -2.07
C SER A 14 13.31 0.16 -1.71
N TYR A 15 13.69 -0.44 -0.58
CA TYR A 15 12.82 -1.39 0.09
C TYR A 15 11.57 -0.59 0.47
N GLY A 16 10.51 -0.77 -0.32
CA GLY A 16 9.19 -0.44 0.17
C GLY A 16 9.00 -1.10 1.53
N GLN A 17 8.34 -0.42 2.45
CA GLN A 17 8.08 -0.94 3.81
C GLN A 17 7.18 -2.20 3.79
N CYS A 18 6.75 -2.60 2.61
CA CYS A 18 6.07 -3.85 2.31
C CYS A 18 6.45 -4.33 0.89
N ILE A 19 6.18 -5.61 0.62
CA ILE A 19 6.26 -6.22 -0.71
C ILE A 19 4.84 -6.69 -1.07
N PRO A 20 4.31 -6.34 -2.26
CA PRO A 20 3.03 -6.87 -2.71
C PRO A 20 3.08 -8.39 -2.84
N ASP A 21 2.06 -9.07 -2.36
CA ASP A 21 1.99 -10.54 -2.42
C ASP A 21 1.75 -10.98 -3.88
N PRO A 22 2.70 -11.74 -4.49
CA PRO A 22 2.63 -12.14 -5.89
C PRO A 22 1.49 -13.12 -6.18
N LYS A 23 0.83 -13.67 -5.16
CA LYS A 23 -0.37 -14.50 -5.30
C LYS A 23 -1.53 -13.73 -5.93
N TYR A 24 -1.60 -12.41 -5.73
CA TYR A 24 -2.68 -11.59 -6.26
C TYR A 24 -2.29 -11.00 -7.62
N THR A 25 -2.94 -11.50 -8.67
CA THR A 25 -2.72 -11.06 -10.06
C THR A 25 -3.94 -10.39 -10.67
N GLN A 26 -5.11 -10.55 -10.05
CA GLN A 26 -6.32 -9.86 -10.46
C GLN A 26 -6.36 -8.44 -9.88
N PRO A 27 -6.79 -7.43 -10.67
CA PRO A 27 -7.00 -6.09 -10.18
C PRO A 27 -7.92 -6.07 -8.96
N GLY A 28 -7.48 -5.41 -7.88
CA GLY A 28 -8.19 -5.42 -6.60
C GLY A 28 -7.30 -5.07 -5.42
N ILE A 29 -7.90 -5.03 -4.24
CA ILE A 29 -7.21 -4.77 -2.97
C ILE A 29 -7.34 -6.02 -2.10
N TYR A 30 -6.22 -6.49 -1.56
CA TYR A 30 -6.15 -7.74 -0.82
C TYR A 30 -5.29 -7.58 0.44
N PRO A 31 -5.68 -8.17 1.58
CA PRO A 31 -7.04 -8.60 1.90
C PRO A 31 -7.98 -7.38 1.94
N ASP A 32 -9.20 -7.52 1.43
CA ASP A 32 -10.21 -6.48 1.54
C ASP A 32 -10.82 -6.47 2.95
N SER A 33 -11.44 -5.35 3.34
CA SER A 33 -12.11 -5.25 4.65
C SER A 33 -13.32 -6.18 4.81
N ALA A 34 -13.74 -6.85 3.73
CA ALA A 34 -14.82 -7.84 3.72
C ALA A 34 -14.34 -9.27 4.00
N THR A 35 -13.12 -9.66 3.62
CA THR A 35 -12.54 -10.99 3.89
C THR A 35 -12.02 -11.17 5.32
N GLY A 36 -12.16 -10.15 6.17
CA GLY A 36 -11.85 -10.24 7.60
C GLY A 36 -10.37 -9.99 7.83
N LEU A 37 -10.02 -8.73 8.04
CA LEU A 37 -8.69 -8.38 8.53
C LEU A 37 -8.44 -9.10 9.85
N PRO A 38 -7.22 -9.64 10.07
CA PRO A 38 -6.89 -10.25 11.33
C PRO A 38 -7.17 -9.24 12.46
N PRO A 39 -7.90 -9.64 13.51
CA PRO A 39 -8.21 -8.73 14.61
C PRO A 39 -6.91 -8.26 15.25
N ALA A 40 -6.81 -6.97 15.54
CA ALA A 40 -5.71 -6.47 16.34
C ALA A 40 -5.94 -6.91 17.79
N VAL A 41 -5.01 -7.70 18.31
CA VAL A 41 -5.02 -8.12 19.72
C VAL A 41 -4.34 -7.01 20.52
N ALA A 42 -4.98 -6.56 21.61
CA ALA A 42 -4.37 -5.59 22.52
C ALA A 42 -2.98 -6.07 22.94
N THR A 43 -2.06 -5.13 23.18
CA THR A 43 -0.69 -5.36 23.68
C THR A 43 0.33 -5.97 22.71
N TYR A 44 -0.05 -6.27 21.47
CA TYR A 44 0.87 -6.73 20.42
C TYR A 44 0.93 -5.72 19.29
N GLU A 45 2.12 -5.48 18.74
CA GLU A 45 2.27 -4.64 17.55
C GLU A 45 1.46 -5.26 16.39
N TYR A 46 0.55 -4.47 15.83
CA TYR A 46 -0.23 -4.87 14.67
C TYR A 46 0.59 -4.56 13.43
N ASN A 47 0.81 -5.55 12.57
CA ASN A 47 1.44 -5.37 11.26
C ASN A 47 0.59 -6.09 10.22
N ALA A 48 -0.05 -5.31 9.34
CA ALA A 48 -0.87 -5.83 8.25
C ALA A 48 -0.42 -5.24 6.92
N VAL A 49 -0.05 -6.12 5.98
CA VAL A 49 0.31 -5.74 4.61
C VAL A 49 -0.91 -5.89 3.70
N PHE A 50 -1.27 -4.79 3.06
CA PHE A 50 -2.30 -4.74 2.02
C PHE A 50 -1.60 -4.68 0.67
N THR A 51 -2.01 -5.55 -0.25
CA THR A 51 -1.59 -5.57 -1.66
C THR A 51 -2.68 -4.92 -2.51
N ALA A 52 -2.29 -3.94 -3.31
CA ALA A 52 -3.16 -3.30 -4.28
C ALA A 52 -2.66 -3.64 -5.69
N VAL A 53 -3.46 -4.38 -6.46
CA VAL A 53 -3.19 -4.69 -7.86
C VAL A 53 -3.94 -3.67 -8.71
N ILE A 54 -3.19 -2.78 -9.36
CA ILE A 54 -3.77 -1.69 -10.12
C ILE A 54 -4.02 -2.16 -11.57
N PRO A 55 -5.26 -2.08 -12.09
CA PRO A 55 -5.52 -2.41 -13.48
C PRO A 55 -4.78 -1.45 -14.42
N ALA A 56 -4.42 -1.91 -15.63
CA ALA A 56 -3.76 -1.05 -16.62
C ALA A 56 -4.76 -0.11 -17.30
N ASP A 57 -5.99 -0.56 -17.47
CA ASP A 57 -7.07 0.16 -18.13
C ASP A 57 -8.37 0.06 -17.35
N THR A 58 -9.24 1.06 -17.53
CA THR A 58 -10.61 1.04 -17.05
C THR A 58 -11.57 1.41 -18.18
N ILE A 59 -12.78 0.86 -18.14
CA ILE A 59 -13.84 1.16 -19.10
C ILE A 59 -14.77 2.17 -18.42
N VAL A 60 -14.71 3.42 -18.86
CA VAL A 60 -15.59 4.48 -18.37
C VAL A 60 -16.64 4.73 -19.43
N SER A 61 -17.80 4.06 -19.37
CA SER A 61 -18.89 4.34 -20.32
C SER A 61 -19.32 5.81 -20.21
N PRO A 62 -19.45 6.58 -21.33
CA PRO A 62 -19.45 6.17 -22.75
C PRO A 62 -18.09 6.23 -23.48
N PHE A 63 -17.00 6.48 -22.77
CA PHE A 63 -15.65 6.55 -23.31
C PHE A 63 -15.03 5.16 -23.58
N PRO A 64 -14.09 5.07 -24.53
CA PRO A 64 -13.30 3.86 -24.75
C PRO A 64 -12.42 3.52 -23.54
N ARG A 65 -11.68 2.40 -23.61
CA ARG A 65 -10.70 2.02 -22.59
C ARG A 65 -9.71 3.16 -22.37
N MET A 66 -9.65 3.63 -21.13
CA MET A 66 -8.73 4.68 -20.70
C MET A 66 -7.62 4.05 -19.88
N ASN A 67 -6.38 4.40 -20.19
CA ASN A 67 -5.24 3.98 -19.40
C ASN A 67 -5.26 4.67 -18.04
N ILE A 68 -4.96 3.90 -17.01
CA ILE A 68 -4.82 4.43 -15.65
C ILE A 68 -3.40 4.97 -15.52
N ASP A 69 -3.26 6.28 -15.28
CA ASP A 69 -1.96 6.90 -15.05
C ASP A 69 -1.43 6.48 -13.67
N SER A 70 -2.20 6.77 -12.61
CA SER A 70 -1.92 6.28 -11.27
C SER A 70 -3.18 6.12 -10.42
N ILE A 71 -3.09 5.25 -9.41
CA ILE A 71 -4.06 5.10 -8.33
C ILE A 71 -3.31 5.26 -7.01
N GLY A 72 -3.89 6.01 -6.09
CA GLY A 72 -3.36 6.17 -4.73
C GLY A 72 -4.43 6.05 -3.66
N VAL A 73 -3.98 6.03 -2.41
CA VAL A 73 -4.91 6.09 -1.26
C VAL A 73 -5.28 7.54 -1.02
N ALA A 74 -6.54 7.90 -1.21
CA ALA A 74 -7.05 9.24 -0.94
C ALA A 74 -7.29 9.46 0.54
N GLN A 75 -7.89 8.47 1.21
CA GLN A 75 -8.16 8.55 2.64
C GLN A 75 -8.31 7.16 3.24
N ILE A 76 -7.83 7.00 4.47
CA ILE A 76 -8.09 5.84 5.31
C ILE A 76 -9.04 6.31 6.41
N THR A 77 -10.23 5.75 6.45
CA THR A 77 -11.24 6.10 7.45
C THR A 77 -11.37 5.01 8.50
N GLY A 78 -11.57 5.45 9.74
CA GLY A 78 -11.73 4.57 10.90
C GLY A 78 -10.44 4.19 11.62
N LEU A 79 -9.26 4.49 11.06
CA LEU A 79 -7.97 4.15 11.66
C LEU A 79 -7.86 4.74 13.09
N PRO A 80 -7.56 3.97 14.15
CA PRO A 80 -7.50 4.45 15.52
C PRO A 80 -6.21 5.25 15.69
N GLU A 81 -6.21 6.10 16.71
CA GLU A 81 -5.01 6.81 17.10
C GLU A 81 -3.89 5.81 17.43
N GLY A 82 -2.67 6.10 16.96
CA GLY A 82 -1.50 5.23 17.14
C GLY A 82 -1.25 4.21 16.03
N PHE A 83 -2.08 4.20 14.97
CA PHE A 83 -1.82 3.44 13.75
C PHE A 83 -1.33 4.35 12.61
N GLN A 84 -0.41 3.83 11.81
CA GLN A 84 0.19 4.48 10.65
C GLN A 84 0.02 3.59 9.43
N ALA A 85 -0.23 4.22 8.29
CA ALA A 85 -0.25 3.55 7.00
C ALA A 85 0.96 4.00 6.19
N ILE A 86 1.81 3.04 5.84
CA ILE A 86 3.10 3.26 5.23
C ILE A 86 3.12 2.58 3.85
N PRO A 87 3.05 3.34 2.75
CA PRO A 87 3.09 2.77 1.41
C PRO A 87 4.50 2.29 1.04
N ASN A 88 4.61 1.33 0.13
CA ASN A 88 5.93 0.97 -0.46
C ASN A 88 6.53 2.08 -1.32
N ARG A 89 5.74 3.04 -1.79
CA ARG A 89 6.20 4.22 -2.52
C ARG A 89 5.97 5.47 -1.68
N PRO A 90 6.95 6.39 -1.55
CA PRO A 90 6.79 7.62 -0.79
C PRO A 90 5.62 8.49 -1.25
N SER A 91 5.26 8.41 -2.53
CA SER A 91 4.12 9.12 -3.09
C SER A 91 2.78 8.56 -2.62
N GLY A 92 2.69 7.27 -2.25
CA GLY A 92 1.42 6.58 -2.01
C GLY A 92 0.59 6.38 -3.29
N TYR A 93 1.22 6.51 -4.46
CA TYR A 93 0.61 6.32 -5.77
C TYR A 93 1.34 5.23 -6.57
N TRP A 94 0.56 4.39 -7.23
CA TRP A 94 0.99 3.28 -8.07
C TRP A 94 0.50 3.47 -9.49
N LEU A 95 1.34 3.16 -10.47
CA LEU A 95 0.99 3.32 -11.88
C LEU A 95 -0.01 2.25 -12.30
N GLY A 96 -0.83 2.55 -13.31
CA GLY A 96 -1.68 1.54 -13.96
C GLY A 96 -0.88 0.31 -14.40
N GLY A 97 -1.43 -0.88 -14.15
CA GLY A 97 -0.80 -2.15 -14.51
C GLY A 97 0.34 -2.58 -13.58
N THR A 98 0.54 -1.90 -12.46
CA THR A 98 1.54 -2.27 -11.44
C THR A 98 0.88 -2.75 -10.14
N SER A 99 1.64 -3.49 -9.33
CA SER A 99 1.21 -3.88 -7.98
C SER A 99 1.90 -3.02 -6.93
N GLY A 100 1.09 -2.53 -5.99
CA GLY A 100 1.49 -1.74 -4.84
C GLY A 100 1.21 -2.43 -3.53
N CYS A 101 1.74 -1.90 -2.44
CA CYS A 101 1.34 -2.34 -1.12
C CYS A 101 1.35 -1.22 -0.09
N MET A 102 0.54 -1.40 0.94
CA MET A 102 0.41 -0.50 2.08
C MET A 102 0.60 -1.32 3.37
N LEU A 103 1.58 -0.95 4.18
CA LEU A 103 1.77 -1.49 5.51
C LEU A 103 0.93 -0.67 6.50
N ILE A 104 -0.02 -1.29 7.18
CA ILE A 104 -0.61 -0.70 8.38
C ILE A 104 0.14 -1.26 9.58
N THR A 105 0.78 -0.37 10.34
CA THR A 105 1.40 -0.71 11.62
C THR A 105 0.87 0.17 12.74
N GLY A 106 0.75 -0.37 13.95
CA GLY A 106 0.33 0.39 15.12
C GLY A 106 0.30 -0.41 16.40
N ASN A 107 0.18 0.29 17.52
CA ASN A 107 0.03 -0.34 18.84
C ASN A 107 -1.45 -0.27 19.26
N PRO A 108 -2.22 -1.37 19.10
CA PRO A 108 -3.60 -1.43 19.60
C PRO A 108 -3.63 -1.30 21.12
N THR A 109 -4.30 -0.26 21.62
CA THR A 109 -4.60 -0.06 23.04
C THR A 109 -5.77 -0.91 23.54
N GLU A 110 -6.59 -1.46 22.62
CA GLU A 110 -7.71 -2.36 22.92
C GLU A 110 -7.83 -3.47 21.86
N SER A 111 -8.36 -4.64 22.23
CA SER A 111 -8.62 -5.72 21.27
C SER A 111 -9.85 -5.37 20.45
N ARG A 112 -9.65 -4.82 19.25
CA ARG A 112 -10.75 -4.42 18.37
C ARG A 112 -10.61 -5.11 17.01
N VAL A 113 -11.75 -5.55 16.48
CA VAL A 113 -11.84 -5.96 15.07
C VAL A 113 -11.69 -4.70 14.24
N ILE A 114 -10.53 -4.56 13.62
CA ILE A 114 -10.20 -3.44 12.75
C ILE A 114 -11.10 -3.49 11.51
N ARG A 115 -12.00 -2.50 11.37
CA ARG A 115 -12.82 -2.29 10.17
C ARG A 115 -12.52 -0.91 9.59
N TYR A 116 -11.47 -0.83 8.77
CA TYR A 116 -11.14 0.41 8.06
C TYR A 116 -11.53 0.34 6.59
N LEU A 117 -12.00 1.47 6.09
CA LEU A 117 -12.32 1.67 4.68
C LEU A 117 -11.19 2.50 4.07
N MET A 118 -10.45 1.87 3.15
CA MET A 118 -9.50 2.57 2.30
C MET A 118 -10.24 3.08 1.07
N CYS A 119 -10.28 4.40 0.90
CA CYS A 119 -10.81 5.02 -0.30
C CYS A 119 -9.64 5.30 -1.25
N TRP A 120 -9.66 4.65 -2.41
CA TRP A 120 -8.64 4.78 -3.45
C TRP A 120 -9.13 5.73 -4.55
N LYS A 121 -8.24 6.56 -5.07
CA LYS A 121 -8.54 7.59 -6.08
C LYS A 121 -7.54 7.58 -7.21
#